data_AF-A0A7Y2DHR1-F1
#
_entry.id   AF-A0A7Y2DHR1-F1
#
_cell.length_a   1.000
_cell.length_b   1.000
_cell.length_c   1.000
_cell.angle_alpha   90.00
_cell.angle_beta   90.00
_cell.angle_gamma   90.00
#
_symmetry.space_group_name_H-M   'P 1'
#
loop_
_entity.id
_entity.type
_entity.pdbx_description
1 polymer ?
#
loop_
_entity_poly.entity_id
_entity_poly.type
_entity_poly.pdbx_seq_one_letter_code
_entity_poly.pdbx_strand_id
1 'polypeptide(L)'
;IYWKDAGLNRKTGKKTLTMIQFEDRYLKNFILHAKKVAGNTIADKVQKMENLPKEVSEKLKEFDRLYNVEWPMVHLRTAEHYLNRRGENKAATGGSHWKKYLHPKHQQRKFFPSLWTEEEKRNWGIPKT
;
A
#
# COMPACT_ATOMS: atom_id res chain seq x y z
N ILE A 1 2.25 4.14 -8.47
CA ILE A 1 1.32 4.37 -7.34
C ILE A 1 0.15 3.42 -7.50
N TYR A 2 -0.21 2.70 -6.43
CA TYR A 2 -1.10 1.54 -6.48
C TYR A 2 -2.49 1.80 -7.06
N TRP A 3 -3.09 2.99 -6.87
CA TRP A 3 -4.43 3.30 -7.39
C TRP A 3 -4.47 3.47 -8.90
N LYS A 4 -3.32 3.69 -9.56
CA LYS A 4 -3.23 3.71 -11.02
C LYS A 4 -3.49 2.33 -11.63
N ASP A 5 -3.13 1.26 -10.92
CA ASP A 5 -3.35 -0.11 -11.40
C ASP A 5 -4.82 -0.50 -11.45
N ALA A 6 -5.68 0.18 -10.69
CA ALA A 6 -7.13 -0.02 -10.73
C ALA A 6 -7.80 0.78 -11.85
N GLY A 7 -7.26 1.96 -12.19
CA GLY A 7 -7.88 2.90 -13.15
C GLY A 7 -7.30 2.88 -14.56
N LEU A 8 -6.15 2.24 -14.79
CA LEU A 8 -5.45 2.22 -16.08
C LEU A 8 -5.55 0.86 -16.76
N ASN A 9 -6.09 0.82 -17.97
CA ASN A 9 -5.98 -0.35 -18.83
C ASN A 9 -4.57 -0.45 -19.41
N ARG A 10 -3.78 -1.41 -18.94
CA ARG A 10 -2.39 -1.60 -19.38
C ARG A 10 -2.21 -2.00 -20.85
N LYS A 11 -3.24 -2.54 -21.50
CA LYS A 11 -3.19 -2.91 -22.92
C LYS A 11 -3.44 -1.71 -23.83
N THR A 12 -4.39 -0.84 -23.44
CA THR A 12 -4.85 0.27 -24.30
C THR A 12 -4.36 1.64 -23.85
N GLY A 13 -3.80 1.76 -22.64
CA GLY A 13 -3.41 3.03 -22.02
C GLY A 13 -4.59 3.89 -21.55
N LYS A 14 -5.84 3.46 -21.75
CA LYS A 14 -7.03 4.24 -21.38
C LYS A 14 -7.24 4.24 -19.87
N LYS A 15 -7.58 5.41 -19.33
CA LYS A 15 -7.95 5.61 -17.93
C LYS A 15 -9.47 5.57 -17.76
N THR A 16 -9.96 5.09 -16.62
CA THR A 16 -11.38 5.19 -16.25
C THR A 16 -11.76 6.65 -15.99
N LEU A 17 -13.05 6.98 -16.16
CA LEU A 17 -13.56 8.32 -15.87
C LEU A 17 -13.24 8.75 -14.42
N THR A 18 -13.44 7.84 -13.46
CA THR A 18 -13.11 8.08 -12.05
C THR A 18 -11.63 8.43 -11.84
N MET A 19 -10.71 7.74 -12.52
CA MET A 19 -9.27 8.03 -12.41
C MET A 19 -8.94 9.41 -12.99
N ILE A 20 -9.54 9.77 -14.13
CA ILE A 20 -9.33 11.08 -14.76
C ILE A 20 -9.78 12.20 -13.81
N GLN A 21 -11.00 12.09 -13.25
CA GLN A 21 -11.55 13.08 -12.32
C GLN A 21 -10.73 13.17 -11.02
N PHE A 22 -10.25 12.03 -10.51
CA PHE A 22 -9.39 11.99 -9.34
C PHE A 22 -8.04 12.68 -9.61
N GLU A 23 -7.42 12.41 -10.75
CA GLU A 23 -6.16 13.03 -11.13
C GLU A 23 -6.32 14.54 -11.35
N ASP A 24 -7.37 14.98 -12.03
CA ASP A 24 -7.67 16.40 -12.25
C ASP A 24 -7.77 17.16 -10.92
N ARG A 25 -8.48 16.60 -9.94
CA ARG A 25 -8.69 17.23 -8.64
C ARG A 25 -7.47 17.19 -7.71
N TYR A 26 -6.72 16.07 -7.69
CA TYR A 26 -5.76 15.80 -6.61
C TYR A 26 -4.31 15.66 -7.06
N LEU A 27 -4.02 15.35 -8.33
CA LEU A 27 -2.68 14.95 -8.75
C LEU A 27 -1.66 16.09 -8.59
N LYS A 28 -2.04 17.33 -8.93
CA LYS A 28 -1.15 18.50 -8.80
C LYS A 28 -0.67 18.67 -7.36
N ASN A 29 -1.60 18.72 -6.40
CA ASN A 29 -1.29 18.89 -4.98
C ASN A 29 -0.52 17.68 -4.43
N PHE A 30 -0.87 16.47 -4.86
CA PHE A 30 -0.14 15.25 -4.51
C PHE A 30 1.34 15.32 -4.93
N ILE A 31 1.62 15.72 -6.18
CA ILE A 31 3.00 15.85 -6.68
C ILE A 31 3.75 16.96 -5.94
N LEU A 32 3.13 18.12 -5.74
CA LEU A 32 3.75 19.24 -5.01
C LEU A 32 4.12 18.83 -3.59
N HIS A 33 3.22 18.12 -2.90
CA HIS A 33 3.49 17.63 -1.56
C HIS A 33 4.62 16.60 -1.54
N ALA A 34 4.60 15.63 -2.46
CA ALA A 34 5.66 14.63 -2.58
C ALA A 34 7.04 15.27 -2.80
N LYS A 35 7.13 16.29 -3.67
CA LYS A 35 8.37 17.05 -3.88
C LYS A 35 8.81 17.82 -2.64
N LYS A 36 7.86 18.43 -1.91
CA LYS A 36 8.16 19.20 -0.69
C LYS A 36 8.79 18.34 0.41
N VAL A 37 8.38 17.07 0.53
CA VAL A 37 8.86 16.19 1.61
C VAL A 37 10.00 15.26 1.19
N ALA A 38 10.36 15.25 -0.10
CA ALA A 38 11.40 14.37 -0.63
C ALA A 38 12.74 14.58 0.09
N GLY A 39 13.38 13.50 0.54
CA GLY A 39 14.65 13.55 1.27
C GLY A 39 14.55 13.95 2.74
N ASN A 40 13.33 14.22 3.24
CA ASN A 40 13.06 14.63 4.62
C ASN A 40 11.91 13.82 5.27
N THR A 41 11.57 12.64 4.72
CA THR A 41 10.64 11.71 5.37
C THR A 41 11.28 11.04 6.59
N ILE A 42 10.48 10.37 7.41
CA ILE A 42 11.01 9.54 8.52
C ILE A 42 11.94 8.46 7.96
N ALA A 43 11.61 7.86 6.82
CA ALA A 43 12.45 6.86 6.17
C ALA A 43 13.81 7.45 5.74
N ASP A 44 13.82 8.68 5.17
CA ASP A 44 15.06 9.36 4.80
C ASP A 44 15.94 9.64 6.03
N LYS A 45 15.33 10.04 7.15
CA LYS A 45 16.05 10.29 8.41
C LYS A 45 16.66 9.01 8.97
N VAL A 46 15.90 7.91 8.97
CA VAL A 46 16.36 6.59 9.39
C VAL A 46 17.55 6.12 8.56
N GLN A 47 17.51 6.31 7.24
CA GLN A 47 18.62 5.93 6.35
C GLN A 47 19.91 6.74 6.60
N LYS A 48 19.79 7.98 7.09
CA LYS A 48 20.93 8.86 7.38
C LYS A 48 21.52 8.66 8.78
N MET A 49 20.85 7.92 9.67
CA MET A 49 21.35 7.66 11.02
C MET A 49 22.38 6.53 10.99
N GLU A 50 23.61 6.81 11.43
CA GLU A 50 24.66 5.79 11.58
C GLU A 50 24.28 4.75 12.65
N ASN A 51 23.71 5.22 13.76
CA ASN A 51 23.33 4.38 14.91
C ASN A 51 21.85 4.57 15.23
N LEU A 52 20.97 3.85 14.53
CA LEU A 52 19.55 3.82 14.85
C LEU A 52 19.33 3.01 16.15
N PRO A 53 18.76 3.60 17.22
CA PRO A 53 18.49 2.86 18.45
C PRO A 53 17.57 1.67 18.19
N LYS A 54 17.86 0.53 18.83
CA LYS A 54 17.10 -0.71 18.65
C LYS A 54 15.60 -0.53 18.90
N GLU A 55 15.25 0.16 19.99
CA GLU A 55 13.84 0.44 20.36
C GLU A 55 13.10 1.24 19.27
N VAL A 56 13.78 2.22 18.66
CA VAL A 56 13.21 3.01 17.56
C VAL A 56 13.02 2.14 16.32
N SER A 57 14.04 1.34 15.96
CA SER A 57 13.95 0.39 14.84
C SER A 57 12.78 -0.58 15.01
N GLU A 58 12.60 -1.14 16.21
CA GLU A 58 11.51 -2.05 16.54
C GLU A 58 10.15 -1.37 16.42
N LYS A 59 10.00 -0.14 16.90
CA LYS A 59 8.75 0.63 16.77
C LYS A 59 8.42 1.00 15.33
N LEU A 60 9.43 1.31 14.52
CA LEU A 60 9.25 1.57 13.09
C LEU A 60 8.84 0.30 12.33
N LYS A 61 9.46 -0.85 12.64
CA LYS A 61 9.07 -2.15 12.09
C LYS A 61 7.64 -2.54 12.50
N GLU A 62 7.29 -2.31 13.76
CA GLU A 62 5.94 -2.53 14.28
C GLU A 62 4.91 -1.68 13.52
N PHE A 63 5.17 -0.37 13.38
CA PHE A 63 4.31 0.54 12.63
C PHE A 63 4.14 0.11 11.16
N ASP A 64 5.25 -0.22 10.49
CA ASP A 64 5.24 -0.65 9.09
C ASP A 64 4.42 -1.94 8.92
N ARG A 65 4.54 -2.92 9.83
CA ARG A 65 3.70 -4.12 9.83
C ARG A 65 2.23 -3.83 10.10
N LEU A 66 1.93 -3.04 11.13
CA LEU A 66 0.54 -2.71 11.47
C LEU A 66 -0.17 -2.02 10.31
N TYR A 67 0.50 -1.06 9.66
CA TYR A 67 -0.08 -0.29 8.57
C TYR A 67 -0.12 -1.07 7.25
N ASN A 68 0.97 -1.75 6.89
CA ASN A 68 1.11 -2.35 5.56
C ASN A 68 0.78 -3.86 5.51
N VAL A 69 0.49 -4.50 6.64
CA VAL A 69 0.05 -5.91 6.72
C VAL A 69 -1.25 -6.05 7.50
N GLU A 70 -1.25 -5.71 8.79
CA GLU A 70 -2.40 -6.01 9.66
C GLU A 70 -3.67 -5.27 9.24
N TRP A 71 -3.54 -3.96 8.97
CA TRP A 71 -4.67 -3.15 8.53
C TRP A 71 -5.23 -3.62 7.17
N PRO A 72 -4.41 -3.87 6.13
CA PRO A 72 -4.89 -4.47 4.88
C PRO A 72 -5.57 -5.83 5.06
N MET A 73 -5.09 -6.68 5.98
CA MET A 73 -5.71 -7.99 6.26
C MET A 73 -7.07 -7.84 6.93
N VAL A 74 -7.21 -6.92 7.90
CA VAL A 74 -8.52 -6.57 8.48
C VAL A 74 -9.45 -6.05 7.39
N HIS A 75 -8.99 -5.09 6.60
CA HIS A 75 -9.77 -4.50 5.51
C HIS A 75 -10.23 -5.55 4.48
N LEU A 76 -9.35 -6.48 4.09
CA LEU A 76 -9.69 -7.58 3.18
C LEU A 76 -10.78 -8.48 3.77
N ARG A 77 -10.63 -8.93 5.03
CA ARG A 77 -11.64 -9.77 5.70
C ARG A 77 -12.98 -9.06 5.84
N THR A 78 -12.97 -7.77 6.16
CA THR A 78 -14.19 -6.95 6.22
C THR A 78 -14.85 -6.85 4.85
N ALA A 79 -14.07 -6.59 3.78
CA ALA A 79 -14.59 -6.56 2.42
C ALA A 79 -15.18 -7.91 2.01
N GLU A 80 -14.54 -9.03 2.35
CA GLU A 80 -15.07 -10.39 2.12
C GLU A 80 -16.39 -10.62 2.84
N HIS A 81 -16.49 -10.25 4.11
CA HIS A 81 -17.72 -10.40 4.89
C HIS A 81 -18.91 -9.69 4.23
N TYR A 82 -18.73 -8.45 3.77
CA TYR A 82 -19.83 -7.67 3.21
C TYR A 82 -20.11 -7.95 1.73
N LEU A 83 -19.08 -8.22 0.93
CA LEU A 83 -19.22 -8.41 -0.52
C LEU A 83 -19.64 -9.84 -0.88
N ASN A 84 -19.16 -10.86 -0.17
CA ASN A 84 -19.55 -12.26 -0.47
C ASN A 84 -20.96 -12.59 0.06
N ARG A 85 -21.42 -11.93 1.13
CA ARG A 85 -22.78 -12.12 1.69
C ARG A 85 -23.91 -11.67 0.75
N ARG A 86 -23.59 -10.93 -0.33
CA ARG A 86 -24.55 -10.41 -1.32
C ARG A 86 -24.51 -11.16 -2.67
N GLY A 87 -24.02 -12.39 -2.68
CA GLY A 87 -23.82 -13.22 -3.87
C GLY A 87 -22.36 -13.18 -4.35
N GLU A 88 -21.83 -14.33 -4.73
CA GLU A 88 -20.42 -14.49 -5.08
C GLU A 88 -20.01 -13.59 -6.26
N ASN A 89 -18.83 -12.96 -6.15
CA ASN A 89 -18.14 -12.24 -7.23
C ASN A 89 -18.75 -10.93 -7.76
N LYS A 90 -19.33 -10.07 -6.89
CA LYS A 90 -19.56 -8.67 -7.31
C LYS A 90 -18.24 -7.93 -7.58
N ALA A 91 -18.17 -7.29 -8.74
CA ALA A 91 -17.08 -6.39 -9.11
C ALA A 91 -16.97 -5.23 -8.11
N ALA A 92 -15.74 -4.79 -7.81
CA ALA A 92 -15.54 -3.61 -6.96
C ALA A 92 -16.08 -2.36 -7.65
N THR A 93 -16.56 -1.38 -6.88
CA THR A 93 -17.01 -0.08 -7.40
C THR A 93 -15.91 0.67 -8.17
N GLY A 94 -14.64 0.40 -7.85
CA GLY A 94 -13.47 0.92 -8.56
C GLY A 94 -12.95 0.05 -9.71
N GLY A 95 -13.66 -1.02 -10.09
CA GLY A 95 -13.28 -1.87 -11.24
C GLY A 95 -12.11 -2.84 -11.01
N SER A 96 -11.55 -2.91 -9.79
CA SER A 96 -10.40 -3.78 -9.49
C SER A 96 -10.78 -5.21 -9.10
N HIS A 97 -9.88 -6.17 -9.34
CA HIS A 97 -9.84 -7.46 -8.63
C HIS A 97 -9.47 -7.22 -7.15
N TRP A 98 -10.43 -6.75 -6.36
CA TRP A 98 -10.22 -6.17 -5.04
C TRP A 98 -9.53 -7.12 -4.05
N LYS A 99 -9.79 -8.44 -4.11
CA LYS A 99 -9.09 -9.42 -3.26
C LYS A 99 -7.57 -9.39 -3.47
N LYS A 100 -7.14 -9.50 -4.73
CA LYS A 100 -5.72 -9.40 -5.11
C LYS A 100 -5.16 -8.02 -4.80
N TYR A 101 -5.95 -6.97 -5.05
CA TYR A 101 -5.54 -5.59 -4.85
C TYR A 101 -5.34 -5.22 -3.37
N LEU A 102 -6.20 -5.70 -2.47
CA LEU A 102 -6.14 -5.41 -1.04
C LEU A 102 -5.10 -6.25 -0.30
N HIS A 103 -4.81 -7.47 -0.77
CA HIS A 103 -3.93 -8.39 -0.06
C HIS A 103 -2.48 -7.86 0.02
N PRO A 104 -1.88 -7.75 1.23
CA PRO A 104 -0.55 -7.14 1.40
C PRO A 104 0.58 -7.90 0.71
N LYS A 105 0.48 -9.24 0.60
CA LYS A 105 1.35 -10.08 -0.25
C LYS A 105 1.55 -9.56 -1.67
N HIS A 106 0.54 -8.94 -2.27
CA HIS A 106 0.64 -8.40 -3.63
C HIS A 106 1.03 -6.92 -3.66
N GLN A 107 0.65 -6.16 -2.63
CA GLN A 107 0.98 -4.74 -2.55
C GLN A 107 2.46 -4.51 -2.23
N GLN A 108 3.05 -5.37 -1.39
CA GLN A 108 4.47 -5.33 -1.01
C GLN A 108 4.94 -3.96 -0.47
N ARG A 109 4.03 -3.15 0.08
CA ARG A 109 4.34 -1.82 0.65
C ARG A 109 5.17 -1.97 1.91
N LYS A 110 6.26 -1.21 1.97
CA LYS A 110 7.19 -1.14 3.11
C LYS A 110 7.62 0.30 3.24
N PHE A 111 7.38 0.92 4.39
CA PHE A 111 7.82 2.28 4.66
C PHE A 111 9.32 2.34 4.97
N PHE A 112 9.85 1.30 5.61
CA PHE A 112 11.26 1.24 6.01
C PHE A 112 11.96 0.00 5.45
N PRO A 113 12.11 -0.12 4.12
CA PRO A 113 12.64 -1.33 3.48
C PRO A 113 14.05 -1.73 3.93
N SER A 114 14.85 -0.79 4.45
CA SER A 114 16.18 -1.08 4.99
C SER A 114 16.17 -1.78 6.35
N LEU A 115 15.05 -1.75 7.10
CA LEU A 115 14.92 -2.38 8.42
C LEU A 115 14.49 -3.86 8.36
N TRP A 116 14.18 -4.35 7.17
CA TRP A 116 13.66 -5.70 6.95
C TRP A 116 14.71 -6.57 6.26
N THR A 117 14.85 -7.82 6.70
CA THR A 117 15.69 -8.80 6.00
C THR A 117 15.05 -9.21 4.67
N GLU A 118 15.85 -9.78 3.76
CA GLU A 118 15.32 -10.30 2.50
C GLU A 118 14.29 -11.42 2.72
N GLU A 119 14.45 -12.21 3.77
CA GLU A 119 13.46 -13.22 4.15
C GLU A 119 12.14 -12.59 4.62
N GLU A 120 12.19 -11.60 5.49
CA GLU A 120 11.00 -10.85 5.94
C GLU A 120 10.29 -10.18 4.76
N LYS A 121 11.05 -9.66 3.79
CA LYS A 121 10.49 -9.08 2.56
C LYS A 121 9.82 -10.12 1.67
N ARG A 122 10.42 -11.31 1.50
CA ARG A 122 9.80 -12.42 0.72
C ARG A 122 8.52 -12.92 1.38
N ASN A 123 8.50 -12.98 2.71
CA ASN A 123 7.38 -13.47 3.50
C ASN A 123 6.36 -12.37 3.88
N TRP A 124 6.40 -11.22 3.18
CA TRP A 124 5.57 -10.07 3.53
C TRP A 124 4.07 -10.34 3.38
N GLY A 125 3.33 -10.13 4.47
CA GLY A 125 1.89 -10.39 4.50
C GLY A 125 1.50 -11.86 4.45
N ILE A 126 2.44 -12.77 4.75
CA ILE A 126 2.17 -14.18 5.01
C ILE A 126 2.04 -14.34 6.55
N PRO A 127 0.98 -15.00 7.05
CA PRO A 127 0.87 -15.31 8.47
C PRO A 127 2.09 -16.10 8.94
N LYS A 128 2.64 -15.75 10.11
CA LYS A 128 3.59 -16.64 10.78
C LYS A 128 2.79 -17.86 11.27
N THR A 129 3.05 -19.02 10.68
CA THR A 129 2.61 -20.33 11.19
C THR A 129 3.22 -20.62 12.54
#